data_AF-A0A1G3LD23-F1
#
_entry.id   AF-A0A1G3LD23-F1
#
_cell.length_a   1.000
_cell.length_b   1.000
_cell.length_c   1.000
_cell.angle_alpha   90.00
_cell.angle_beta   90.00
_cell.angle_gamma   90.00
#
_symmetry.space_group_name_H-M   'P 1'
#
loop_
_entity.id
_entity.type
_entity.pdbx_description
1 polymer ?
#
loop_
_entity_poly.entity_id
_entity_poly.type
_entity_poly.pdbx_seq_one_letter_code
_entity_poly.pdbx_strand_id
1 'polypeptide(L)'
;MDPEERRRKDRKWRENNPEKVAAIIRRQNAVRSKRVRNAVGEATTAQVRARWDYYGGKCWICGRDATDMDHVKPIAAGGSNWASNLKPACRSCNRAKSAKWPFKPEDIAHIWAA
;
A
#
# COMPACT_ATOMS: atom_id res chain seq x y z
N MET A 1 24.89 -5.16 15.17
CA MET A 1 24.95 -5.63 13.77
C MET A 1 24.66 -4.45 12.88
N ASP A 2 25.59 -4.12 12.00
CA ASP A 2 25.49 -2.99 11.09
C ASP A 2 24.26 -3.14 10.14
N PRO A 3 23.46 -2.07 9.91
CA PRO A 3 22.31 -2.13 8.99
C PRO A 3 22.64 -2.63 7.59
N GLU A 4 23.83 -2.34 7.06
CA GLU A 4 24.23 -2.79 5.74
C GLU A 4 24.57 -4.29 5.72
N GLU A 5 25.29 -4.76 6.74
CA GLU A 5 25.54 -6.17 6.97
C GLU A 5 24.24 -6.98 7.06
N ARG A 6 23.23 -6.44 7.76
CA ARG A 6 21.88 -7.04 7.82
C ARG A 6 21.23 -7.15 6.45
N ARG A 7 21.19 -6.06 5.68
CA ARG A 7 20.63 -6.06 4.32
C ARG A 7 21.32 -7.09 3.42
N ARG A 8 22.65 -7.20 3.52
CA ARG A 8 23.44 -8.17 2.75
C ARG A 8 23.10 -9.62 3.13
N LYS A 9 23.03 -9.91 4.43
CA LYS A 9 22.64 -11.25 4.93
C LYS A 9 21.22 -11.61 4.51
N ASP A 10 20.27 -10.69 4.63
CA ASP A 10 18.88 -10.89 4.21
C ASP A 10 18.78 -11.16 2.70
N ARG A 11 19.55 -10.42 1.88
CA ARG A 11 19.59 -10.62 0.43
C ARG A 11 20.10 -12.02 0.09
N LYS A 12 21.26 -12.40 0.66
CA LYS A 12 21.85 -13.73 0.46
C LYS A 12 20.91 -14.85 0.90
N TRP A 13 20.20 -14.67 2.02
CA TRP A 13 19.21 -15.65 2.48
C TRP A 13 18.06 -15.80 1.49
N ARG A 14 17.52 -14.70 0.94
CA ARG A 14 16.43 -14.74 -0.04
C ARG A 14 16.85 -15.41 -1.34
N GLU A 15 18.03 -15.09 -1.84
CA GLU A 15 18.63 -15.70 -3.03
C GLU A 15 18.81 -17.21 -2.85
N ASN A 16 19.28 -17.64 -1.68
CA ASN A 16 19.52 -19.05 -1.37
C ASN A 16 18.26 -19.83 -0.97
N ASN A 17 17.11 -19.17 -0.75
CA ASN A 17 15.88 -19.81 -0.29
C ASN A 17 14.64 -19.34 -1.09
N PRO A 18 14.66 -19.41 -2.44
CA PRO A 18 13.61 -18.84 -3.28
C PRO A 18 12.24 -19.45 -3.00
N GLU A 19 12.16 -20.76 -2.75
CA GLU A 19 10.90 -21.44 -2.43
C GLU A 19 10.31 -20.98 -1.09
N LYS A 20 11.15 -20.82 -0.06
CA LYS A 20 10.70 -20.32 1.25
C LYS A 20 10.21 -18.88 1.14
N VAL A 21 10.91 -18.04 0.38
CA VAL A 21 10.48 -16.66 0.11
C VAL A 21 9.12 -16.65 -0.60
N ALA A 22 8.94 -17.48 -1.64
CA ALA A 22 7.68 -17.60 -2.35
C ALA A 22 6.55 -18.05 -1.41
N ALA A 23 6.79 -19.04 -0.54
CA ALA A 23 5.82 -19.50 0.45
C ALA A 23 5.44 -18.39 1.45
N ILE A 24 6.41 -17.61 1.93
CA ILE A 24 6.16 -16.46 2.81
C ILE A 24 5.29 -15.42 2.12
N ILE A 25 5.61 -15.04 0.87
CA ILE A 25 4.85 -14.06 0.10
C ILE A 25 3.42 -14.55 -0.12
N ARG A 26 3.23 -15.82 -0.52
CA ARG A 26 1.90 -16.43 -0.70
C ARG A 26 1.08 -16.34 0.59
N ARG A 27 1.67 -16.72 1.73
CA ARG A 27 1.00 -16.63 3.04
C ARG A 27 0.63 -15.19 3.39
N GLN A 28 1.53 -14.23 3.21
CA GLN A 28 1.28 -12.82 3.49
C GLN A 28 0.15 -12.27 2.61
N ASN A 29 0.15 -12.59 1.31
CA ASN A 29 -0.90 -12.19 0.38
C ASN A 29 -2.25 -12.81 0.74
N ALA A 30 -2.30 -14.08 1.13
CA ALA A 30 -3.52 -14.74 1.58
C ALA A 30 -4.11 -14.07 2.84
N VAL A 31 -3.27 -13.76 3.82
CA VAL A 31 -3.68 -13.02 5.04
C VAL A 31 -4.20 -11.63 4.68
N ARG A 32 -3.48 -10.88 3.84
CA ARG A 32 -3.93 -9.55 3.37
C ARG A 32 -5.28 -9.65 2.67
N SER A 33 -5.43 -10.59 1.74
CA SER A 33 -6.65 -10.81 0.97
C SER A 33 -7.84 -11.16 1.86
N LYS A 34 -7.64 -12.02 2.86
CA LYS A 34 -8.66 -12.34 3.88
C LYS A 34 -9.08 -11.09 4.66
N ARG A 35 -8.12 -10.27 5.10
CA ARG A 35 -8.41 -9.02 5.82
C ARG A 35 -9.21 -8.05 4.97
N VAL A 36 -8.85 -7.88 3.69
CA VAL A 36 -9.59 -7.00 2.76
C VAL A 36 -11.02 -7.50 2.58
N ARG A 37 -11.23 -8.80 2.32
CA ARG A 37 -12.58 -9.38 2.17
C ARG A 37 -13.46 -9.22 3.41
N ASN A 38 -12.86 -9.26 4.61
CA ASN A 38 -13.58 -9.16 5.87
C ASN A 38 -13.70 -7.72 6.39
N ALA A 39 -13.13 -6.73 5.69
CA ALA A 39 -13.23 -5.34 6.12
C ALA A 39 -14.66 -4.82 5.89
N VAL A 40 -15.10 -3.92 6.77
CA VAL A 40 -16.45 -3.35 6.73
C VAL A 40 -16.66 -2.58 5.42
N GLY A 41 -17.85 -2.75 4.83
CA GLY A 41 -18.29 -2.03 3.67
C GLY A 41 -17.83 -2.62 2.34
N GLU A 42 -18.31 -2.01 1.27
CA GLU A 42 -17.95 -2.35 -0.10
C GLU A 42 -18.02 -1.08 -0.96
N ALA A 43 -17.23 -1.04 -2.03
CA ALA A 43 -17.31 0.01 -3.03
C ALA A 43 -17.57 -0.64 -4.39
N THR A 44 -18.60 -0.17 -5.08
CA THR A 44 -18.88 -0.61 -6.45
C THR A 44 -17.82 -0.08 -7.41
N THR A 45 -17.69 -0.72 -8.57
CA THR A 45 -16.79 -0.23 -9.64
C THR A 45 -17.09 1.22 -10.04
N ALA A 46 -18.36 1.61 -10.09
CA ALA A 46 -18.76 2.98 -10.39
C ALA A 46 -18.31 3.96 -9.30
N GLN A 47 -18.43 3.59 -8.02
CA GLN A 47 -17.93 4.41 -6.92
C GLN A 47 -16.41 4.53 -6.95
N VAL A 48 -15.68 3.46 -7.24
CA VAL A 48 -14.22 3.50 -7.38
C VAL A 48 -13.82 4.42 -8.54
N ARG A 49 -14.47 4.32 -9.71
CA ARG A 49 -14.24 5.22 -10.84
C ARG A 49 -14.50 6.68 -10.48
N ALA A 50 -15.62 6.95 -9.79
CA ALA A 50 -15.92 8.31 -9.31
C ALA A 50 -14.83 8.86 -8.37
N ARG A 51 -14.14 8.01 -7.59
CA ARG A 51 -12.95 8.43 -6.83
C ARG A 51 -11.80 8.80 -7.76
N TRP A 52 -11.50 8.01 -8.78
CA TRP A 52 -10.47 8.35 -9.77
C TRP A 52 -10.76 9.68 -10.47
N ASP A 53 -11.99 9.88 -10.92
CA ASP A 53 -12.41 11.10 -11.62
C ASP A 53 -12.33 12.32 -10.71
N TYR A 54 -12.79 12.20 -9.46
CA TYR A 54 -12.71 13.27 -8.47
C TYR A 54 -11.28 13.76 -8.21
N TYR A 55 -10.29 12.86 -8.23
CA TYR A 55 -8.88 13.21 -8.08
C TYR A 55 -8.18 13.52 -9.42
N GLY A 56 -8.91 13.53 -10.55
CA GLY A 56 -8.33 13.76 -11.87
C GLY A 56 -7.25 12.74 -12.26
N GLY A 57 -7.36 11.50 -11.77
CA GLY A 57 -6.34 10.47 -11.95
C GLY A 57 -5.01 10.73 -11.23
N LYS A 58 -4.96 11.72 -10.32
CA LYS A 58 -3.75 12.07 -9.57
C LYS A 58 -3.70 11.40 -8.21
N CYS A 59 -2.47 11.18 -7.76
CA CYS A 59 -2.17 10.60 -6.46
C CYS A 59 -2.57 11.58 -5.37
N TRP A 60 -3.42 11.13 -4.45
CA TRP A 60 -3.91 11.95 -3.34
C TRP A 60 -2.81 12.40 -2.35
N ILE A 61 -1.61 11.83 -2.46
CA ILE A 61 -0.48 12.10 -1.57
C ILE A 61 0.51 13.09 -2.21
N CYS A 62 0.95 12.83 -3.45
CA CYS A 62 2.01 13.62 -4.10
C CYS A 62 1.58 14.36 -5.37
N GLY A 63 0.32 14.23 -5.81
CA GLY A 63 -0.20 14.90 -7.00
C GLY A 63 0.24 14.35 -8.37
N ARG A 64 1.22 13.43 -8.44
CA ARG A 64 1.60 12.75 -9.71
C ARG A 64 0.57 11.71 -10.13
N ASP A 65 0.69 11.14 -11.33
CA ASP A 65 -0.26 10.13 -11.82
C ASP A 65 -0.41 8.95 -10.87
N ALA A 66 -1.67 8.62 -10.55
CA ALA A 66 -2.01 7.47 -9.73
C ALA A 66 -2.00 6.19 -10.57
N THR A 67 -1.63 5.09 -9.94
CA THR A 67 -1.59 3.76 -10.58
C THR A 67 -2.39 2.71 -9.84
N ASP A 68 -2.73 2.98 -8.58
CA ASP A 68 -3.34 2.02 -7.67
C ASP A 68 -4.37 2.72 -6.78
N MET A 69 -5.27 1.95 -6.17
CA MET A 69 -6.13 2.44 -5.09
C MET A 69 -5.46 2.21 -3.74
N ASP A 70 -5.48 3.24 -2.90
CA ASP A 70 -5.02 3.20 -1.51
C ASP A 70 -6.19 3.24 -0.54
N HIS A 71 -6.12 2.40 0.48
CA HIS A 71 -6.97 2.50 1.66
C HIS A 71 -6.38 3.54 2.60
N VAL A 72 -6.99 4.72 2.70
CA VAL A 72 -6.49 5.87 3.49
C VAL A 72 -6.16 5.42 4.90
N LYS A 73 -7.14 4.82 5.59
CA LYS A 73 -6.91 3.97 6.76
C LYS A 73 -6.60 2.56 6.28
N PRO A 74 -5.40 2.01 6.51
CA PRO A 74 -5.05 0.66 6.10
C PRO A 74 -6.00 -0.38 6.71
N ILE A 75 -6.32 -1.43 5.95
CA ILE A 75 -7.13 -2.54 6.45
C ILE A 75 -6.53 -3.17 7.72
N ALA A 76 -5.19 -3.26 7.80
CA ALA A 76 -4.49 -3.79 8.97
C ALA A 76 -4.71 -2.96 10.25
N ALA A 77 -5.13 -1.70 10.13
CA ALA A 77 -5.46 -0.81 11.24
C ALA A 77 -6.99 -0.68 11.44
N GLY A 78 -7.80 -1.52 10.80
CA GLY A 78 -9.27 -1.46 10.86
C GLY A 78 -9.87 -0.41 9.92
N GLY A 79 -9.30 -0.23 8.73
CA GLY A 79 -9.91 0.51 7.63
C GLY A 79 -11.06 -0.26 6.96
N SER A 80 -11.95 0.46 6.28
CA SER A 80 -13.11 -0.07 5.55
C SER A 80 -12.85 -0.21 4.05
N ASN A 81 -13.70 -0.94 3.33
CA ASN A 81 -13.74 -0.93 1.86
C ASN A 81 -14.71 0.09 1.28
N TRP A 82 -15.32 0.96 2.11
CA TRP A 82 -16.17 2.04 1.63
C TRP A 82 -15.39 2.97 0.69
N ALA A 83 -16.06 3.49 -0.33
CA ALA A 83 -15.45 4.42 -1.29
C ALA A 83 -14.81 5.66 -0.64
N SER A 84 -15.31 6.10 0.52
CA SER A 84 -14.74 7.20 1.31
C SER A 84 -13.34 6.89 1.87
N ASN A 85 -13.02 5.62 2.12
CA ASN A 85 -11.69 5.18 2.55
C ASN A 85 -10.76 4.88 1.37
N LEU A 86 -11.23 5.00 0.13
CA LEU A 86 -10.47 4.69 -1.07
C LEU A 86 -10.05 5.97 -1.80
N LYS A 87 -8.75 6.10 -2.10
CA LYS A 87 -8.18 7.21 -2.87
C LYS A 87 -7.13 6.72 -3.88
N PRO A 88 -7.05 7.29 -5.11
CA PRO A 88 -6.00 6.94 -6.07
C PRO A 88 -4.62 7.36 -5.56
N ALA A 89 -3.64 6.46 -5.64
CA ALA A 89 -2.26 6.71 -5.26
C ALA A 89 -1.29 6.16 -6.29
N CYS A 90 -0.13 6.80 -6.43
CA CYS A 90 0.97 6.21 -7.19
C CYS A 90 1.63 5.08 -6.39
N ARG A 91 2.22 4.11 -7.08
CA ARG A 91 2.87 2.95 -6.47
C ARG A 91 3.94 3.32 -5.43
N SER A 92 4.72 4.37 -5.66
CA SER A 92 5.78 4.80 -4.74
C SER A 92 5.21 5.35 -3.44
N CYS A 93 4.22 6.24 -3.49
CA CYS A 93 3.54 6.75 -2.29
C CYS A 93 2.79 5.65 -1.54
N ASN A 94 2.02 4.82 -2.25
CA ASN A 94 1.26 3.74 -1.65
C ASN A 94 2.18 2.76 -0.90
N ARG A 95 3.33 2.40 -1.50
CA ARG A 95 4.34 1.54 -0.84
C ARG A 95 5.01 2.22 0.34
N ALA A 96 5.31 3.52 0.27
CA ALA A 96 5.95 4.27 1.36
C ALA A 96 5.01 4.49 2.56
N LYS A 97 3.71 4.68 2.30
CA LYS A 97 2.66 4.71 3.33
C LYS A 97 2.47 3.34 3.97
N SER A 98 2.36 2.27 3.18
CA SER A 98 2.20 0.89 3.68
C SER A 98 1.05 0.80 4.70
N ALA A 99 1.29 0.23 5.88
CA ALA A 99 0.32 0.11 6.97
C ALA A 99 0.40 1.25 8.01
N LYS A 100 1.09 2.37 7.73
CA LYS A 100 1.19 3.51 8.65
C LYS A 100 -0.19 4.11 8.89
N TRP A 101 -0.55 4.26 10.16
CA TRP A 101 -1.77 4.89 10.62
C TRP A 101 -1.59 5.41 12.06
N PRO A 102 -1.88 6.69 12.35
CA PRO A 102 -2.23 7.76 11.41
C PRO A 102 -1.10 8.01 10.40
N PHE A 103 -1.46 8.45 9.20
CA PHE A 103 -0.50 8.79 8.14
C PHE A 103 -0.54 10.28 7.86
N LYS A 104 0.63 10.89 7.77
CA LYS A 104 0.81 12.29 7.40
C LYS A 104 1.56 12.34 6.06
N PRO A 105 1.05 13.06 5.04
CA PRO A 105 1.75 13.18 3.75
C PRO A 105 3.22 13.57 3.91
N GLU A 106 3.51 14.47 4.87
CA GLU A 106 4.85 14.97 5.16
C GLU A 106 5.86 13.87 5.52
N ASP A 107 5.40 12.69 5.93
CA ASP A 107 6.22 11.50 6.23
C ASP A 107 6.84 10.87 4.97
N ILE A 108 6.43 11.27 3.76
CA ILE A 108 6.97 10.76 2.50
C ILE A 108 7.99 11.74 1.93
N ALA A 109 9.27 11.37 2.05
CA ALA A 109 10.41 12.19 1.67
C ALA A 109 10.38 12.74 0.23
N HIS A 110 9.82 12.00 -0.73
CA HIS A 110 9.82 12.40 -2.15
C HIS A 110 8.63 13.30 -2.54
N ILE A 111 7.82 13.75 -1.57
CA ILE A 111 6.86 14.83 -1.79
C ILE A 111 7.60 16.17 -1.94
N TRP A 112 8.78 16.31 -1.34
CA TRP A 112 9.62 17.52 -1.37
C TRP A 112 10.74 17.47 -2.40
N ALA A 113 10.86 16.36 -3.14
CA ALA A 113 11.76 16.27 -4.27
C ALA A 113 11.09 17.02 -5.44
N ALA A 114 11.51 18.26 -5.65
CA ALA A 114 11.15 19.10 -6.79
C ALA A 114 11.49 18.42 -8.12
#